data_AF-A0A1B2AGA7-F1
#
_entry.id   AF-A0A1B2AGA7-F1
#
_cell.length_a   1.000
_cell.length_b   1.000
_cell.length_c   1.000
_cell.angle_alpha   90.00
_cell.angle_beta   90.00
_cell.angle_gamma   90.00
#
_symmetry.space_group_name_H-M   'P 1'
#
loop_
_entity.id
_entity.type
_entity.pdbx_description
1 polymer ?
#
loop_
_entity_poly.entity_id
_entity_poly.type
_entity_poly.pdbx_seq_one_letter_code
_entity_poly.pdbx_strand_id
1 'polypeptide(L)'
;MRLATITFALAATALATPALANHILNLDTPYASRGACEAAVAQFSAEDREMLLDRFPTFFHRNGDVASFLTRAFTCEFESAEQAWFIHDHRGEILASEWFQRKP
;
A
#
# COMPACT_ATOMS: atom_id res chain seq x y z
N MET A 1 -27.67 6.80 -49.02
CA MET A 1 -27.60 6.14 -47.71
C MET A 1 -26.42 5.18 -47.69
N ARG A 2 -25.39 5.47 -46.89
CA ARG A 2 -24.35 4.50 -46.50
C ARG A 2 -24.01 4.80 -45.05
N LEU A 3 -24.57 4.01 -44.13
CA LEU A 3 -24.18 4.04 -42.72
C LEU A 3 -22.79 3.41 -42.63
N ALA A 4 -21.79 4.18 -42.25
CA ALA A 4 -20.49 3.66 -41.82
C ALA A 4 -20.54 3.51 -40.30
N THR A 5 -20.58 2.26 -39.86
CA THR A 5 -20.63 1.79 -38.48
C THR A 5 -19.46 2.35 -37.67
N ILE A 6 -19.75 3.21 -36.68
CA ILE A 6 -18.76 3.66 -35.71
C ILE A 6 -18.56 2.53 -34.69
N THR A 7 -17.48 1.77 -34.82
CA THR A 7 -17.02 0.85 -33.77
C THR A 7 -16.52 1.66 -32.59
N PHE A 8 -17.34 1.75 -31.55
CA PHE A 8 -16.96 2.23 -30.22
C PHE A 8 -16.02 1.19 -29.61
N ALA A 9 -14.72 1.35 -29.79
CA ALA A 9 -13.75 0.65 -28.99
C ALA A 9 -13.86 1.24 -27.57
N LEU A 10 -14.62 0.59 -26.69
CA LEU A 10 -14.53 0.84 -25.26
C LEU A 10 -13.09 0.50 -24.87
N ALA A 11 -12.26 1.54 -24.73
CA ALA A 11 -11.05 1.44 -23.95
C ALA A 11 -11.48 0.92 -22.59
N ALA A 12 -11.14 -0.33 -22.29
CA ALA A 12 -11.22 -0.87 -20.95
C ALA A 12 -10.30 0.01 -20.10
N THR A 13 -10.87 1.04 -19.49
CA THR A 13 -10.27 1.68 -18.34
C THR A 13 -10.22 0.58 -17.29
N ALA A 14 -9.11 -0.15 -17.26
CA ALA A 14 -8.69 -0.88 -16.10
C ALA A 14 -8.58 0.19 -15.01
N LEU A 15 -9.69 0.43 -14.31
CA LEU A 15 -9.70 1.10 -13.05
C LEU A 15 -8.79 0.21 -12.20
N ALA A 16 -7.52 0.59 -12.13
CA ALA A 16 -6.65 0.18 -11.06
C ALA A 16 -7.33 0.75 -9.81
N THR A 17 -8.30 -0.01 -9.29
CA THR A 17 -8.73 0.17 -7.91
C THR A 17 -7.41 0.14 -7.15
N PRO A 18 -7.04 1.21 -6.42
CA PRO A 18 -5.88 1.13 -5.56
C PRO A 18 -6.10 -0.14 -4.78
N ALA A 19 -5.17 -1.08 -4.89
CA ALA A 19 -5.24 -2.31 -4.11
C ALA A 19 -5.56 -1.84 -2.69
N LEU A 20 -6.73 -2.21 -2.19
CA LEU A 20 -7.27 -1.78 -0.91
C LEU A 20 -6.38 -2.45 0.14
N ALA A 21 -5.17 -1.93 0.31
CA ALA A 21 -4.23 -2.41 1.30
C ALA A 21 -4.82 -2.06 2.65
N ASN A 22 -4.89 -3.02 3.56
CA ASN A 22 -5.56 -2.85 4.84
C ASN A 22 -4.98 -1.67 5.64
N HIS A 23 -3.70 -1.35 5.45
CA HIS A 23 -3.07 -0.15 6.01
C HIS A 23 -3.77 1.16 5.60
N ILE A 24 -4.12 1.32 4.32
CA ILE A 24 -4.69 2.55 3.76
C ILE A 24 -6.10 2.80 4.27
N LEU A 25 -6.84 1.72 4.54
CA LEU A 25 -8.18 1.80 5.10
C LEU A 25 -8.20 2.16 6.59
N ASN A 26 -7.05 2.13 7.27
CA ASN A 26 -6.94 2.29 8.71
C ASN A 26 -5.96 3.42 9.11
N LEU A 27 -5.64 4.35 8.20
CA LEU A 27 -4.78 5.50 8.53
C LEU A 27 -5.42 6.42 9.58
N ASP A 28 -6.74 6.63 9.49
CA ASP A 28 -7.49 7.47 10.43
C ASP A 28 -7.93 6.72 11.71
N THR A 29 -7.46 5.48 11.91
CA THR A 29 -7.85 4.66 13.06
C THR A 29 -6.95 4.98 14.26
N PRO A 30 -7.51 5.46 15.39
CA PRO A 30 -6.72 5.74 16.58
C PRO A 30 -6.40 4.46 17.36
N TYR A 31 -5.15 4.31 17.77
CA TYR A 31 -4.69 3.23 18.64
C TYR A 31 -4.26 3.76 20.01
N ALA A 32 -4.69 3.07 21.07
CA ALA A 32 -4.42 3.47 22.46
C ALA A 32 -2.95 3.33 22.88
N SER A 33 -2.14 2.57 22.14
CA SER A 33 -0.70 2.44 22.40
C SER A 33 0.06 2.13 21.12
N ARG A 34 1.37 2.43 21.14
CA ARG A 34 2.30 2.07 20.06
C ARG A 34 2.22 0.59 19.70
N GLY A 35 2.24 -0.29 20.71
CA GLY A 35 2.21 -1.74 20.49
C GLY A 35 0.91 -2.23 19.85
N ALA A 36 -0.23 -1.61 20.16
CA ALA A 36 -1.50 -1.93 19.51
C ALA A 36 -1.49 -1.52 18.03
N CYS A 37 -0.95 -0.34 17.71
CA CYS A 37 -0.78 0.09 16.33
C CYS A 37 0.18 -0.83 15.56
N GLU A 38 1.35 -1.14 16.14
CA GLU A 38 2.36 -2.00 15.50
C GLU A 38 1.82 -3.42 15.27
N ALA A 39 1.00 -3.95 16.18
CA ALA A 39 0.32 -5.23 16.01
C ALA A 39 -0.68 -5.20 14.84
N ALA A 40 -1.45 -4.12 14.69
CA ALA A 40 -2.37 -3.95 13.57
C ALA A 40 -1.61 -3.85 12.23
N VAL A 41 -0.55 -3.02 12.16
CA VAL A 41 0.34 -2.94 10.98
C VAL A 41 0.92 -4.31 10.62
N ALA A 42 1.35 -5.09 11.61
CA ALA A 42 1.88 -6.43 11.36
C ALA A 42 0.82 -7.39 10.80
N GLN A 43 -0.42 -7.31 11.31
CA GLN A 43 -1.54 -8.09 10.78
C GLN A 43 -1.87 -7.68 9.34
N PHE A 44 -2.04 -6.39 9.07
CA PHE A 44 -2.31 -5.88 7.73
C PHE A 44 -1.20 -6.23 6.76
N SER A 45 0.06 -6.19 7.20
CA SER A 45 1.20 -6.62 6.41
C SER A 45 1.15 -8.09 6.05
N ALA A 46 0.67 -8.97 6.94
CA ALA A 46 0.52 -10.38 6.64
C ALA A 46 -0.59 -10.63 5.59
N GLU A 47 -1.69 -9.88 5.69
CA GLU A 47 -2.85 -9.98 4.79
C GLU A 47 -2.55 -9.42 3.38
N ASP A 48 -1.84 -8.28 3.30
CA ASP A 48 -1.53 -7.61 2.04
C ASP A 48 -0.38 -8.29 1.26
N ARG A 49 0.46 -9.08 1.94
CA ARG A 49 1.77 -9.52 1.40
C ARG A 49 1.69 -10.29 0.09
N GLU A 50 0.86 -11.33 0.04
CA GLU A 50 0.77 -12.21 -1.14
C GLU A 50 0.16 -11.45 -2.34
N MET A 51 -0.85 -10.63 -2.08
CA MET A 51 -1.48 -9.79 -3.10
C MET A 51 -0.48 -8.78 -3.69
N LEU A 52 0.33 -8.14 -2.86
CA LEU A 52 1.33 -7.17 -3.33
C LEU A 52 2.47 -7.85 -4.11
N LEU A 53 2.87 -9.06 -3.72
CA LEU A 53 3.86 -9.84 -4.47
C LEU A 53 3.35 -10.18 -5.87
N ASP A 54 2.10 -10.63 -6.00
CA ASP A 54 1.48 -10.96 -7.28
C ASP A 54 1.23 -9.72 -8.16
N ARG A 55 0.79 -8.61 -7.55
CA ARG A 55 0.37 -7.41 -8.29
C ARG A 55 1.53 -6.55 -8.76
N PHE A 56 2.67 -6.58 -8.06
CA PHE A 56 3.83 -5.73 -8.31
C PHE A 56 5.12 -6.54 -8.50
N PRO A 57 5.17 -7.48 -9.46
CA PRO A 57 6.29 -8.41 -9.64
C PRO A 57 7.58 -7.73 -10.14
N THR A 58 7.47 -6.50 -10.68
CA THR A 58 8.62 -5.67 -11.07
C THR A 58 9.32 -5.03 -9.87
N PHE A 59 8.61 -4.89 -8.73
CA PHE A 59 9.11 -4.24 -7.52
C PHE A 59 9.46 -5.24 -6.41
N PHE A 60 8.79 -6.39 -6.39
CA PHE A 60 8.96 -7.41 -5.37
C PHE A 60 9.18 -8.78 -6.03
N HIS A 61 10.29 -9.42 -5.71
CA HIS A 61 10.65 -10.74 -6.25
C HIS A 61 10.34 -11.88 -5.28
N ARG A 62 10.20 -11.56 -3.98
CA ARG A 62 9.90 -12.52 -2.92
C ARG A 62 9.15 -11.87 -1.77
N ASN A 63 8.47 -12.69 -0.97
CA ASN A 63 7.74 -12.28 0.24
C ASN A 63 8.57 -11.43 1.22
N GLY A 64 9.88 -11.68 1.32
CA GLY A 64 10.78 -10.88 2.16
C GLY A 64 10.93 -9.43 1.69
N ASP A 65 10.84 -9.16 0.39
CA ASP A 65 10.99 -7.82 -0.15
C ASP A 65 9.75 -6.97 0.16
N VAL A 66 8.57 -7.57 0.05
CA VAL A 66 7.28 -6.97 0.41
C VAL A 66 7.25 -6.67 1.90
N ALA A 67 7.56 -7.65 2.76
CA ALA A 67 7.59 -7.45 4.21
C ALA A 67 8.57 -6.32 4.60
N SER A 68 9.78 -6.33 4.04
CA SER A 68 10.79 -5.30 4.29
C SER A 68 10.35 -3.90 3.82
N PHE A 69 9.58 -3.82 2.73
CA PHE A 69 8.98 -2.58 2.26
C PHE A 69 7.85 -2.10 3.18
N LEU A 70 6.87 -2.96 3.49
CA LEU A 70 5.71 -2.61 4.31
C LEU A 70 6.10 -2.13 5.71
N THR A 71 7.06 -2.78 6.37
CA THR A 71 7.57 -2.34 7.69
C THR A 71 8.17 -0.94 7.68
N ARG A 72 8.65 -0.45 6.53
CA ARG A 72 9.19 0.91 6.38
C ARG A 72 8.14 1.90 5.88
N ALA A 73 7.24 1.42 5.02
CA ALA A 73 6.24 2.24 4.38
C ALA A 73 5.05 2.54 5.29
N PHE A 74 4.82 1.74 6.32
CA PHE A 74 3.76 1.96 7.30
C PHE A 74 4.33 1.96 8.70
N THR A 75 4.42 3.15 9.29
CA THR A 75 4.92 3.37 10.65
C THR A 75 3.79 3.73 11.58
N CYS A 76 4.01 3.52 12.88
CA CYS A 76 3.12 3.99 13.93
C CYS A 76 3.71 5.24 14.56
N GLU A 77 2.98 6.35 14.49
CA GLU A 77 3.43 7.64 15.02
C GLU A 77 2.40 8.20 16.00
N PHE A 78 2.88 8.94 16.98
CA PHE A 78 2.04 9.53 18.01
C PHE A 78 1.61 10.93 17.60
N GLU A 79 0.31 11.15 17.52
CA GLU A 79 -0.26 12.46 17.24
C GLU A 79 -0.71 13.11 18.54
N SER A 80 -0.04 14.21 18.91
CA SER A 80 -0.29 14.90 20.17
C SER A 80 -1.65 15.61 20.22
N ALA A 81 -2.20 16.01 19.08
CA ALA A 81 -3.51 16.64 19.00
C ALA A 81 -4.64 15.66 19.38
N GLU A 82 -4.53 14.42 18.93
CA GLU A 82 -5.51 13.35 19.15
C GLU A 82 -5.17 12.46 20.36
N GLN A 83 -3.99 12.65 20.97
CA GLN A 83 -3.47 11.83 22.08
C GLN A 83 -3.48 10.33 21.77
N ALA A 84 -3.22 9.96 20.51
CA ALA A 84 -3.33 8.59 20.01
C ALA A 84 -2.18 8.25 19.04
N TRP A 85 -2.00 6.95 18.79
CA TRP A 85 -1.11 6.44 17.76
C TRP A 85 -1.88 6.18 16.48
N PHE A 86 -1.29 6.51 15.34
CA PHE A 86 -1.88 6.32 14.01
C PHE A 86 -0.89 5.62 13.09
N ILE A 87 -1.42 4.97 12.05
CA ILE A 87 -0.62 4.41 10.97
C ILE A 87 -0.37 5.52 9.96
N HIS A 88 0.90 5.76 9.61
CA HIS A 88 1.27 6.74 8.58
C HIS A 88 1.71 6.05 7.30
N ASP A 89 1.26 6.57 6.16
CA ASP A 89 1.63 6.10 4.82
C ASP A 89 2.87 6.83 4.29
N HIS A 90 4.01 6.17 4.36
CA HIS A 90 5.30 6.61 3.84
C HIS A 90 5.68 5.94 2.53
N ARG A 91 4.76 5.24 1.85
CA ARG A 91 5.09 4.47 0.63
C ARG A 91 5.82 5.31 -0.41
N GLY A 92 5.37 6.54 -0.64
CA GLY A 92 6.00 7.45 -1.62
C GLY A 92 7.46 7.74 -1.29
N GLU A 93 7.74 8.07 -0.02
CA GLU A 93 9.09 8.36 0.47
C GLU A 93 10.00 7.13 0.38
N ILE A 94 9.48 5.97 0.78
CA ILE A 94 10.24 4.72 0.74
C ILE A 94 10.53 4.30 -0.70
N LEU A 95 9.56 4.40 -1.62
CA LEU A 95 9.77 4.10 -3.04
C LEU A 95 10.81 5.03 -3.69
N ALA A 96 10.84 6.30 -3.28
CA ALA A 96 11.84 7.28 -3.75
C ALA A 96 13.20 7.14 -3.05
N SER A 97 13.28 6.41 -1.93
CA SER A 97 14.50 6.30 -1.13
C SER A 97 15.61 5.57 -1.86
N GLU A 98 16.86 6.00 -1.62
CA GLU A 98 18.02 5.29 -2.17
C GLU A 98 18.10 3.83 -1.69
N TRP A 99 17.56 3.53 -0.51
CA TRP A 99 17.48 2.16 0.01
C TRP A 99 16.65 1.26 -0.92
N PHE A 100 15.50 1.75 -1.38
CA PHE A 100 14.63 0.97 -2.25
C PHE A 100 15.19 0.88 -3.67
N GLN A 101 15.74 1.99 -4.18
CA GLN A 101 16.29 2.07 -5.54
C GLN A 101 17.60 1.26 -5.71
N ARG A 102 18.36 1.03 -4.63
CA ARG A 102 19.59 0.23 -4.63
C ARG A 102 19.37 -1.25 -4.29
N LYS A 103 18.13 -1.71 -4.18
CA LYS A 103 17.86 -3.15 -4.01
C LYS A 103 18.44 -3.92 -5.21
N PRO A 104 19.23 -4.99 -4.97
CA PRO A 104 19.81 -5.80 -6.03
C PRO A 104 18.76 -6.60 -6.80
#